data_AF-A0A1F7Y2M5-F1
#
_entry.id   AF-A0A1F7Y2M5-F1
#
_cell.length_a   1.000
_cell.length_b   1.000
_cell.length_c   1.000
_cell.angle_alpha   90.00
_cell.angle_beta   90.00
_cell.angle_gamma   90.00
#
_symmetry.space_group_name_H-M   'P 1'
#
loop_
_entity.id
_entity.type
_entity.pdbx_description
1 polymer ?
#
loop_
_entity_poly.entity_id
_entity_poly.type
_entity_poly.pdbx_seq_one_letter_code
_entity_poly.pdbx_strand_id
1 'polypeptide(L)'
;MNYLAQVDIDQSFFGQVGHFLGDLNPGVEGLGQLVSILLSNAIMVAGVVLVILIIIAGFYMITGAGDPQKIEQGKNIITAGIIGFIIIAVAFLIVRFIESTFGVSILG
;
A
#
# COMPACT_ATOMS: atom_id res chain seq x y z
N MET A 1 -33.85 -4.50 -1.20
CA MET A 1 -32.63 -4.71 -0.41
C MET A 1 -31.53 -5.13 -1.39
N ASN A 2 -30.76 -4.18 -1.95
CA ASN A 2 -29.78 -4.46 -3.03
C ASN A 2 -28.37 -3.90 -2.75
N TYR A 3 -28.08 -3.47 -1.52
CA TYR A 3 -26.82 -2.81 -1.16
C TYR A 3 -25.59 -3.73 -1.20
N LEU A 4 -25.78 -5.04 -1.35
CA LEU A 4 -24.69 -6.01 -1.46
C LEU A 4 -24.26 -6.30 -2.91
N ALA A 5 -25.04 -5.87 -3.90
CA ALA A 5 -24.74 -6.04 -5.32
C ALA A 5 -24.07 -4.80 -5.95
N GLN A 6 -23.94 -3.72 -5.19
CA GLN A 6 -23.41 -2.43 -5.66
C GLN A 6 -22.02 -2.11 -5.10
N VAL A 7 -21.53 -2.91 -4.15
CA VAL A 7 -20.20 -2.76 -3.57
C VAL A 7 -19.27 -3.73 -4.29
N ASP A 8 -18.55 -3.22 -5.27
CA ASP A 8 -17.44 -3.91 -5.92
C ASP A 8 -16.24 -3.94 -4.94
N ILE A 9 -16.26 -4.92 -4.02
CA ILE A 9 -15.17 -5.16 -3.04
C ILE A 9 -13.82 -5.30 -3.74
N ASP A 10 -13.83 -5.88 -4.94
CA ASP A 10 -12.64 -6.08 -5.75
C ASP A 10 -11.98 -4.74 -6.12
N GLN A 11 -12.71 -3.83 -6.77
CA GLN A 11 -12.16 -2.52 -7.16
C GLN A 11 -11.88 -1.61 -5.97
N SER A 12 -12.71 -1.66 -4.92
CA SER A 12 -12.59 -0.77 -3.76
C SER A 12 -11.45 -1.16 -2.81
N PHE A 13 -11.05 -2.43 -2.77
CA PHE A 13 -9.98 -2.91 -1.90
C PHE A 13 -8.68 -3.23 -2.64
N PHE A 14 -8.78 -3.82 -3.83
CA PHE A 14 -7.62 -4.24 -4.63
C PHE A 14 -7.33 -3.31 -5.80
N GLY A 15 -8.08 -2.23 -5.98
CA GLY A 15 -7.95 -1.35 -7.15
C GLY A 15 -8.32 -2.05 -8.45
N GLN A 16 -8.41 -1.30 -9.55
CA GLN A 16 -8.71 -1.89 -10.85
C GLN A 16 -7.46 -2.62 -11.38
N VAL A 17 -7.51 -3.96 -11.43
CA VAL A 17 -6.44 -4.80 -11.99
C VAL A 17 -6.25 -4.43 -13.48
N GLY A 18 -5.20 -3.66 -13.78
CA GLY A 18 -4.94 -3.12 -15.12
C GLY A 18 -4.27 -1.73 -15.14
N HIS A 19 -4.32 -1.00 -14.02
CA HIS A 19 -3.73 0.35 -13.89
C HIS A 19 -2.19 0.37 -13.99
N PHE A 20 -1.51 -0.77 -13.75
CA PHE A 20 -0.04 -0.91 -13.81
C PHE A 20 0.59 -0.49 -15.15
N LEU A 21 -0.16 -0.56 -16.24
CA LEU A 21 0.30 -0.20 -17.60
C LEU A 21 -0.62 0.84 -18.28
N GLY A 22 -1.78 1.16 -17.69
CA GLY A 22 -2.84 1.93 -18.34
C GLY A 22 -2.81 3.44 -18.11
N ASP A 23 -2.11 3.91 -17.07
CA ASP A 23 -2.16 5.31 -16.65
C ASP A 23 -1.09 6.16 -17.34
N LEU A 24 -1.32 6.42 -18.63
CA LEU A 24 -0.68 7.53 -19.32
C LEU A 24 -1.61 8.75 -19.20
N ASN A 25 -1.52 9.50 -18.10
CA ASN A 25 -2.26 10.74 -17.94
C ASN A 25 -1.59 11.84 -18.82
N PRO A 26 -2.23 12.31 -19.90
CA PRO A 26 -1.64 13.31 -20.80
C PRO A 26 -1.47 14.70 -20.15
N GLY A 27 -1.97 14.92 -18.93
CA GLY A 27 -1.83 16.18 -18.19
C GLY A 27 -0.63 16.27 -17.24
N VAL A 28 0.17 15.20 -17.08
CA VAL A 28 1.31 15.17 -16.14
C VAL A 28 2.57 14.77 -16.89
N GLU A 29 3.40 15.75 -17.26
CA GLU A 29 4.59 15.46 -18.07
C GLU A 29 5.75 14.90 -17.23
N GLY A 30 6.35 13.80 -17.70
CA GLY A 30 7.65 13.30 -17.24
C GLY A 30 7.65 12.64 -15.86
N LEU A 31 7.87 13.42 -14.80
CA LEU A 31 8.15 12.90 -13.45
C LEU A 31 6.90 12.65 -12.63
N GLY A 32 5.88 13.49 -12.72
CA GLY A 32 4.64 13.32 -11.95
C GLY A 32 3.90 12.04 -12.35
N GLN A 33 3.94 11.69 -13.64
CA GLN A 33 3.37 10.44 -14.15
C GLN A 33 4.09 9.21 -13.59
N LEU A 34 5.43 9.21 -13.55
CA LEU A 34 6.19 8.10 -12.97
C LEU A 34 5.91 7.94 -11.48
N VAL A 35 5.85 9.06 -10.74
CA VAL A 35 5.52 9.05 -9.31
C VAL A 35 4.11 8.51 -9.08
N SER A 36 3.14 8.91 -9.89
CA SER A 36 1.75 8.46 -9.77
C SER A 36 1.61 6.95 -9.97
N ILE A 37 2.18 6.42 -11.07
CA ILE A 37 2.15 4.99 -11.38
C ILE A 37 2.82 4.18 -10.25
N LEU A 38 3.99 4.63 -9.80
CA LEU A 38 4.71 3.94 -8.73
C LEU A 38 3.95 3.98 -7.40
N LEU A 39 3.36 5.13 -7.05
CA LEU A 39 2.74 5.31 -5.74
C LEU A 39 1.37 4.64 -5.62
N SER A 40 0.54 4.79 -6.65
CA SER A 40 -0.76 4.09 -6.77
C SER A 40 -0.57 2.58 -6.64
N ASN A 41 0.44 2.06 -7.33
CA ASN A 41 0.75 0.64 -7.28
C ASN A 41 1.42 0.20 -5.97
N ALA A 42 2.35 1.01 -5.44
CA ALA A 42 3.06 0.69 -4.21
C ALA A 42 2.11 0.52 -3.02
N ILE A 43 1.03 1.30 -2.92
CA ILE A 43 0.04 1.19 -1.83
C ILE A 43 -0.68 -0.16 -1.89
N MET A 44 -1.08 -0.59 -3.08
CA MET A 44 -1.76 -1.86 -3.29
C MET A 44 -0.86 -3.04 -2.91
N VAL A 45 0.38 -3.04 -3.44
CA VAL A 45 1.37 -4.08 -3.13
C VAL A 45 1.74 -4.06 -1.64
N ALA A 46 1.90 -2.87 -1.05
CA ALA A 46 2.23 -2.73 0.37
C ALA A 46 1.15 -3.28 1.28
N GLY A 47 -0.13 -3.08 0.95
CA GLY A 47 -1.24 -3.67 1.71
C GLY A 47 -1.17 -5.20 1.73
N VAL A 48 -0.96 -5.84 0.58
CA VAL A 48 -0.84 -7.30 0.48
C VAL A 48 0.42 -7.80 1.22
N VAL A 49 1.56 -7.14 1.02
CA VAL A 49 2.82 -7.50 1.68
C VAL A 49 2.70 -7.36 3.20
N LEU A 50 2.06 -6.29 3.70
CA LEU A 50 1.85 -6.08 5.13
C LEU A 50 1.10 -7.26 5.76
N VAL A 51 0.02 -7.73 5.12
CA VAL A 51 -0.76 -8.88 5.59
C VAL A 51 0.12 -10.14 5.66
N ILE A 52 0.92 -10.41 4.63
CA ILE A 52 1.84 -11.55 4.61
C ILE A 52 2.88 -11.45 5.73
N LEU A 53 3.47 -10.27 5.94
CA LEU A 53 4.46 -10.04 7.00
C LEU A 53 3.86 -10.25 8.40
N ILE A 54 2.62 -9.80 8.63
CA ILE A 54 1.91 -10.03 9.89
C ILE A 54 1.70 -11.52 10.14
N ILE A 55 1.29 -12.27 9.11
CA ILE A 55 1.11 -13.73 9.21
C ILE A 55 2.44 -14.40 9.58
N ILE A 56 3.51 -14.11 8.83
CA ILE A 56 4.84 -14.69 9.07
C ILE A 56 5.34 -14.36 10.48
N ALA A 57 5.24 -13.09 10.88
CA ALA A 57 5.67 -12.67 12.21
C ALA A 57 4.86 -13.31 13.34
N GLY A 58 3.55 -13.46 13.15
CA GLY A 58 2.68 -14.19 14.06
C GLY A 58 3.11 -15.64 14.21
N PHE A 59 3.45 -16.32 13.10
CA PHE A 59 4.02 -17.66 13.16
C PHE A 59 5.34 -17.72 13.94
N TYR A 60 6.25 -16.76 13.74
CA TYR A 60 7.50 -16.71 14.50
C TYR A 60 7.28 -16.52 16.01
N MET A 61 6.32 -15.68 16.41
CA MET A 61 5.98 -15.49 17.82
C MET A 61 5.33 -16.72 18.46
N ILE A 62 4.42 -17.40 17.73
CA ILE A 62 3.70 -18.57 18.26
C ILE A 62 4.62 -19.80 18.33
N THR A 63 5.37 -20.06 17.26
CA THR A 63 6.28 -21.23 17.19
C THR A 63 7.58 -21.03 17.97
N GLY A 64 7.94 -19.78 18.26
CA GLY A 64 9.07 -19.41 19.11
C GLY A 64 8.78 -19.46 20.60
N ALA A 65 7.66 -20.04 21.05
CA ALA A 65 7.36 -20.17 22.48
C ALA A 65 8.47 -20.96 23.20
N GLY A 66 9.29 -20.25 24.00
CA GLY A 66 10.46 -20.80 24.70
C GLY A 66 11.82 -20.42 24.08
N ASP A 67 11.83 -19.81 22.89
CA ASP A 67 13.02 -19.27 22.23
C ASP A 67 12.89 -17.73 22.08
N PRO A 68 13.54 -16.95 22.98
CA PRO A 68 13.44 -15.49 22.95
C PRO A 68 13.93 -14.89 21.64
N GLN A 69 14.85 -15.56 20.93
CA GLN A 69 15.43 -15.07 19.69
C GLN A 69 14.40 -15.08 18.56
N LYS A 70 13.56 -16.11 18.49
CA LYS A 70 12.45 -16.20 17.51
C LYS A 70 11.33 -15.20 17.80
N ILE A 71 11.02 -14.97 19.07
CA ILE A 71 10.04 -13.95 19.47
C ILE A 71 10.54 -12.56 19.06
N GLU A 72 11.82 -12.27 19.27
CA GLU A 72 12.43 -10.99 18.87
C GLU A 72 12.45 -10.83 17.34
N GLN A 73 12.76 -11.87 16.59
CA GLN A 73 12.64 -11.86 15.12
C GLN A 73 11.22 -11.51 14.66
N GLY A 74 10.19 -12.13 15.23
CA GLY A 74 8.79 -11.80 14.92
C GLY A 74 8.46 -10.32 15.18
N LYS A 75 8.93 -9.76 16.30
CA LYS A 75 8.75 -8.34 16.62
C LYS A 75 9.45 -7.44 15.59
N ASN A 76 10.65 -7.80 15.18
CA ASN A 76 11.42 -7.03 14.21
C ASN A 76 10.74 -7.03 12.83
N ILE A 77 10.18 -8.17 12.40
CA ILE A 77 9.43 -8.27 11.14
C ILE A 77 8.20 -7.36 11.17
N ILE A 78 7.41 -7.37 12.25
CA ILE A 78 6.23 -6.49 12.37
C ILE A 78 6.67 -5.03 12.36
N THR A 79 7.69 -4.68 13.14
CA THR A 79 8.17 -3.30 13.25
C THR A 79 8.66 -2.79 11.90
N ALA A 80 9.46 -3.59 11.17
CA ALA A 80 9.93 -3.25 9.84
C ALA A 80 8.78 -3.12 8.82
N GLY A 81 7.79 -4.03 8.87
CA GLY A 81 6.61 -3.98 8.02
C GLY A 81 5.76 -2.72 8.25
N ILE A 82 5.54 -2.35 9.51
CA ILE A 82 4.82 -1.13 9.89
C ILE A 82 5.57 0.11 9.42
N ILE A 83 6.89 0.18 9.64
CA ILE A 83 7.70 1.32 9.20
C ILE A 83 7.63 1.47 7.67
N GLY A 84 7.80 0.38 6.92
CA GLY A 84 7.71 0.40 5.46
C GLY A 84 6.34 0.87 4.97
N PHE A 85 5.26 0.38 5.60
CA PHE A 85 3.90 0.80 5.26
C PHE A 85 3.62 2.27 5.57
N ILE A 86 4.09 2.76 6.72
CA ILE A 86 3.96 4.18 7.08
C ILE A 86 4.67 5.07 6.06
N ILE A 87 5.86 4.71 5.60
CA ILE A 87 6.60 5.49 4.60
C ILE A 87 5.76 5.65 3.31
N ILE A 88 5.16 4.57 2.82
CA ILE A 88 4.34 4.57 1.61
C ILE A 88 3.06 5.40 1.83
N ALA A 89 2.41 5.24 2.98
CA ALA A 89 1.22 6.00 3.34
C ALA A 89 1.51 7.52 3.44
N VAL A 90 2.63 7.90 4.05
CA VAL A 90 3.05 9.31 4.15
C VAL A 90 3.39 9.88 2.78
N ALA A 91 4.08 9.12 1.91
CA ALA A 91 4.35 9.55 0.54
C ALA A 91 3.06 9.86 -0.22
N PHE A 92 2.03 9.01 -0.09
CA PHE A 92 0.71 9.25 -0.67
C PHE A 92 0.06 10.54 -0.15
N LEU A 93 0.10 10.76 1.16
CA LEU A 93 -0.45 11.98 1.77
C LEU A 93 0.27 13.24 1.27
N ILE A 94 1.60 13.19 1.10
CA ILE A 94 2.39 14.31 0.57
C ILE A 94 1.96 14.62 -0.86
N VAL A 95 1.85 13.62 -1.73
CA VAL A 95 1.44 13.86 -3.13
C VAL A 95 0.04 14.47 -3.16
N ARG A 96 -0.92 13.90 -2.43
CA ARG A 96 -2.30 14.44 -2.35
C ARG A 96 -2.35 15.87 -1.80
N PHE A 97 -1.46 16.21 -0.87
CA PHE A 97 -1.34 17.57 -0.35
C PHE A 97 -0.82 18.55 -1.42
N ILE A 98 0.16 18.13 -2.22
CA ILE A 98 0.66 18.90 -3.35
C ILE A 98 -0.46 19.12 -4.37
N GLU A 99 -1.23 18.09 -4.73
CA GLU A 99 -2.36 18.22 -5.66
C GLU A 99 -3.38 19.26 -5.19
N SER A 100 -3.77 19.16 -3.92
CA SER A 100 -4.75 20.07 -3.33
C SER A 100 -4.27 21.52 -3.25
N THR A 101 -2.95 21.74 -3.14
CA THR A 101 -2.38 23.09 -2.97
C THR A 101 -2.04 23.73 -4.31
N PHE A 102 -1.56 22.95 -5.28
CA PHE A 102 -1.12 23.43 -6.58
C PHE A 102 -2.17 23.25 -7.69
N GLY A 103 -3.28 22.57 -7.43
CA GLY A 103 -4.36 22.34 -8.39
C GLY A 103 -3.96 21.44 -9.56
N VAL A 104 -2.94 20.60 -9.37
CA VAL A 104 -2.43 19.65 -10.36
C VAL A 104 -2.94 18.26 -10.00
N SER A 105 -3.55 17.53 -10.93
CA SER A 105 -3.92 16.11 -10.72
C SER A 105 -2.72 15.23 -11.06
N ILE A 106 -2.10 14.63 -10.05
CA ILE A 106 -0.96 13.70 -10.22
C ILE A 106 -1.45 12.24 -10.14
N LEU A 107 -2.34 11.93 -9.22
CA LEU A 107 -2.88 10.62 -8.84
C LEU A 107 -4.24 10.30 -9.49
N GLY A 108 -4.66 11.10 -10.48
CA GLY A 108 -5.96 10.98 -11.13
C GLY A 108 -7.03 11.80 -10.44
#